data_AF-A0A7Y2DCA4-F1
#
_entry.id   AF-A0A7Y2DCA4-F1
#
_cell.length_a   1.000
_cell.length_b   1.000
_cell.length_c   1.000
_cell.angle_alpha   90.00
_cell.angle_beta   90.00
_cell.angle_gamma   90.00
#
_symmetry.space_group_name_H-M   'P 1'
#
loop_
_entity.id
_entity.type
_entity.pdbx_description
1 polymer ?
#
loop_
_entity_poly.entity_id
_entity_poly.type
_entity_poly.pdbx_seq_one_letter_code
_entity_poly.pdbx_strand_id
1 'polypeptide(L)'
;MSTTLAQKASRFLERRSDRRGFLRRSALVGTAMAAAPTTYVLKPKTAYAAICNCSGSNCDCGALCCDGYTEFCCTLNGVNGCPPGTSYGGWWKADGSGYCDNGTPQPRYYLDCNAACNNCGCGASGVCAGSCSGTPCGCANGSCNNRKAGCTGFRYGQCNQATACLGPIVCRVVTCTPPWDLDPTCTTAVRTDNNTRFHNRPCLQEDPGNPEGALVAVQLAPGGVRFVGYVLAT
;
A
#
# COMPACT_ATOMS: atom_id res chain seq x y z
N MET A 1 -1.77 -1.00 -63.35
CA MET A 1 -1.71 -2.16 -62.43
C MET A 1 -1.19 -1.84 -61.01
N SER A 2 -0.76 -0.61 -60.69
CA SER A 2 -0.29 -0.24 -59.34
C SER A 2 -1.44 0.02 -58.33
N THR A 3 -2.58 0.54 -58.82
CA THR A 3 -3.71 0.95 -57.99
C THR A 3 -4.45 -0.20 -57.30
N THR A 4 -4.52 -1.37 -57.93
CA THR A 4 -5.20 -2.55 -57.39
C THR A 4 -4.42 -3.22 -56.25
N LEU A 5 -3.09 -3.18 -56.31
CA LEU A 5 -2.22 -3.66 -55.23
C LEU A 5 -2.24 -2.71 -54.03
N ALA A 6 -2.19 -1.41 -54.27
CA ALA A 6 -2.36 -0.39 -53.23
C ALA A 6 -3.73 -0.52 -52.53
N GLN A 7 -4.82 -0.66 -53.28
CA GLN A 7 -6.17 -0.82 -52.71
C GLN A 7 -6.34 -2.13 -51.92
N LYS A 8 -5.72 -3.24 -52.37
CA LYS A 8 -5.74 -4.50 -51.63
C LYS A 8 -4.89 -4.43 -50.35
N ALA A 9 -3.72 -3.78 -50.41
CA ALA A 9 -2.88 -3.55 -49.25
C ALA A 9 -3.57 -2.64 -48.21
N SER A 10 -4.21 -1.55 -48.67
CA SER A 10 -4.98 -0.66 -47.81
C SER A 10 -6.17 -1.38 -47.16
N ARG A 11 -6.95 -2.17 -47.90
CA ARG A 11 -8.07 -2.95 -47.33
C ARG A 11 -7.61 -4.05 -46.37
N PHE A 12 -6.44 -4.63 -46.59
CA PHE A 12 -5.86 -5.63 -45.68
C PHE A 12 -5.34 -4.99 -44.39
N LEU A 13 -4.70 -3.83 -44.49
CA LEU A 13 -4.29 -3.00 -43.35
C LEU A 13 -5.51 -2.49 -42.56
N GLU A 14 -6.57 -2.07 -43.23
CA GLU A 14 -7.82 -1.61 -42.63
C GLU A 14 -8.57 -2.74 -41.89
N ARG A 15 -8.51 -3.98 -42.40
CA ARG A 15 -9.02 -5.18 -41.70
C ARG A 15 -8.19 -5.58 -40.47
N ARG A 16 -6.90 -5.21 -40.41
CA ARG A 16 -6.00 -5.52 -39.28
C ARG A 16 -5.88 -4.38 -38.27
N SER A 17 -6.30 -3.16 -38.62
CA SER A 17 -6.20 -1.96 -37.78
C SER A 17 -7.56 -1.29 -37.64
N ASP A 18 -8.32 -1.74 -36.66
CA ASP A 18 -9.53 -1.04 -36.23
C ASP A 18 -9.11 0.34 -35.69
N ARG A 19 -9.62 1.44 -36.28
CA ARG A 19 -9.29 2.82 -35.87
C ARG A 19 -9.46 3.01 -34.36
N ARG A 20 -10.47 2.35 -33.78
CA ARG A 20 -10.75 2.40 -32.34
C ARG A 20 -9.69 1.67 -31.51
N GLY A 21 -9.21 0.54 -32.02
CA GLY A 21 -8.11 -0.21 -31.43
C GLY A 21 -6.78 0.53 -31.50
N PHE A 22 -6.51 1.20 -32.63
CA PHE A 22 -5.33 2.05 -32.80
C PHE A 22 -5.35 3.21 -31.79
N LEU A 23 -6.41 4.01 -31.74
CA LEU A 23 -6.53 5.14 -30.81
C LEU A 23 -6.40 4.73 -29.34
N ARG A 24 -6.99 3.60 -28.93
CA ARG A 24 -6.84 3.06 -27.57
C ARG A 24 -5.39 2.70 -27.25
N ARG A 25 -4.68 2.06 -28.20
CA ARG A 25 -3.26 1.71 -28.02
C ARG A 25 -2.40 2.97 -27.96
N SER A 26 -2.63 3.95 -28.82
CA SER A 26 -1.93 5.25 -28.81
C SER A 26 -2.11 5.98 -27.48
N ALA A 27 -3.34 6.01 -26.95
CA ALA A 27 -3.65 6.63 -25.67
C ALA A 27 -2.90 5.94 -24.51
N LEU A 28 -2.88 4.61 -24.48
CA LEU A 28 -2.12 3.86 -23.48
C LEU A 28 -0.61 4.15 -23.58
N VAL A 29 -0.04 4.22 -24.78
CA VAL A 29 1.37 4.60 -24.95
C VAL A 29 1.63 6.01 -24.43
N GLY A 30 0.75 6.97 -24.75
CA GLY A 30 0.84 8.35 -24.27
C GLY A 30 0.80 8.42 -22.73
N THR A 31 -0.14 7.73 -22.10
CA THR A 31 -0.25 7.68 -20.63
C THR A 31 0.95 7.00 -19.98
N ALA A 32 1.49 5.93 -20.59
CA ALA A 32 2.68 5.26 -20.09
C ALA A 32 3.92 6.17 -20.11
N MET A 33 4.11 6.93 -21.19
CA MET A 33 5.18 7.93 -21.29
C MET A 33 5.01 9.09 -20.30
N ALA A 34 3.78 9.46 -19.97
CA ALA A 34 3.53 10.54 -18.99
C ALA A 34 3.68 10.06 -17.54
N ALA A 35 3.09 8.92 -17.17
CA ALA A 35 3.01 8.46 -15.79
C ALA A 35 4.20 7.59 -15.35
N ALA A 36 4.83 6.90 -16.29
CA ALA A 36 5.86 5.90 -16.00
C ALA A 36 6.97 5.88 -17.07
N PRO A 37 7.54 7.05 -17.46
CA PRO A 37 8.41 7.18 -18.63
C PRO A 37 9.63 6.27 -18.54
N THR A 38 10.36 6.32 -17.43
CA THR A 38 11.60 5.56 -17.24
C THR A 38 11.35 4.06 -17.27
N THR A 39 10.29 3.58 -16.62
CA THR A 39 9.93 2.16 -16.64
C THR A 39 9.44 1.69 -18.01
N TYR A 40 8.70 2.52 -18.74
CA TYR A 40 8.21 2.17 -20.08
C TYR A 40 9.35 2.16 -21.11
N VAL A 41 10.31 3.08 -20.97
CA VAL A 41 11.47 3.18 -21.88
C VAL A 41 12.54 2.12 -21.55
N LEU A 42 12.84 1.88 -20.26
CA LEU A 42 14.00 1.07 -19.85
C LEU A 42 13.68 -0.41 -19.60
N LYS A 43 12.41 -0.81 -19.50
CA LYS A 43 12.02 -2.21 -19.27
C LYS A 43 11.15 -2.72 -20.42
N PRO A 44 11.38 -3.95 -20.92
CA PRO A 44 10.53 -4.55 -21.93
C PRO A 44 9.16 -4.89 -21.31
N LYS A 45 8.23 -3.93 -21.37
CA LYS A 45 6.84 -4.06 -20.90
C LYS A 45 5.89 -3.37 -21.87
N THR A 46 4.63 -3.79 -21.88
CA THR A 46 3.59 -3.10 -22.66
C THR A 46 3.28 -1.74 -22.03
N ALA A 47 2.74 -0.79 -22.81
CA ALA A 47 2.29 0.49 -22.26
C ALA A 47 1.26 0.31 -21.15
N TYR A 48 0.36 -0.65 -21.33
CA TYR A 48 -0.59 -1.09 -20.32
C TYR A 48 0.12 -1.56 -19.04
N ALA A 49 1.15 -2.42 -19.14
CA ALA A 49 1.92 -2.90 -17.99
C ALA A 49 2.87 -1.84 -17.36
N ALA A 50 3.18 -0.76 -18.09
CA ALA A 50 3.92 0.36 -17.54
C ALA A 50 3.01 1.32 -16.74
N ILE A 51 1.77 1.49 -17.20
CA ILE A 51 0.73 2.20 -16.44
C ILE A 51 0.34 1.39 -15.20
N CYS A 52 0.19 0.07 -15.37
CA CYS A 52 -0.22 -0.83 -14.30
C CYS A 52 0.98 -1.32 -13.53
N ASN A 53 1.42 -0.48 -12.59
CA ASN A 53 2.55 -0.77 -11.74
C ASN A 53 2.14 -1.68 -10.56
N CYS A 54 1.95 -2.98 -10.85
CA CYS A 54 1.60 -4.00 -9.86
C CYS A 54 2.84 -4.52 -9.09
N SER A 55 3.82 -3.66 -8.83
CA SER A 55 5.05 -4.00 -8.08
C SER A 55 5.83 -5.21 -8.61
N GLY A 56 5.76 -5.46 -9.92
CA GLY A 56 6.42 -6.59 -10.57
C GLY A 56 5.60 -7.88 -10.61
N SER A 57 4.39 -7.91 -10.05
CA SER A 57 3.48 -9.05 -10.10
C SER A 57 2.65 -9.09 -11.39
N ASN A 58 2.30 -10.31 -11.82
CA ASN A 58 1.45 -10.56 -13.00
C ASN A 58 -0.03 -10.44 -12.62
N CYS A 59 -0.48 -9.23 -12.32
CA CYS A 59 -1.86 -8.92 -11.98
C CYS A 59 -2.55 -8.12 -13.09
N ASP A 60 -3.87 -8.25 -13.18
CA ASP A 60 -4.67 -7.37 -14.01
C ASP A 60 -4.63 -5.94 -13.47
N CYS A 61 -4.72 -4.94 -14.34
CA CYS A 61 -4.62 -3.53 -13.94
C CYS A 61 -5.71 -3.07 -12.96
N GLY A 62 -6.87 -3.71 -12.98
CA GLY A 62 -7.95 -3.44 -12.02
C GLY A 62 -7.79 -4.18 -10.70
N ALA A 63 -6.74 -5.01 -10.56
CA ALA A 63 -6.48 -5.73 -9.35
C ALA A 63 -6.04 -4.78 -8.23
N LEU A 64 -6.33 -5.17 -7.00
CA LEU A 64 -6.11 -4.35 -5.82
C LEU A 64 -4.62 -4.09 -5.58
N CYS A 65 -3.75 -5.01 -5.98
CA CYS A 65 -2.30 -4.84 -5.92
C CYS A 65 -1.78 -3.63 -6.71
N CYS A 66 -2.52 -3.22 -7.75
CA CYS A 66 -2.13 -2.19 -8.70
C CYS A 66 -2.79 -0.83 -8.39
N ASP A 67 -3.59 -0.73 -7.32
CA ASP A 67 -4.38 0.47 -6.98
C ASP A 67 -3.55 1.63 -6.41
N GLY A 68 -2.25 1.41 -6.18
CA GLY A 68 -1.30 2.41 -5.70
C GLY A 68 -1.13 2.46 -4.18
N TYR A 69 -1.99 1.80 -3.40
CA TYR A 69 -1.99 1.84 -1.94
C TYR A 69 -1.25 0.64 -1.33
N THR A 70 -0.83 0.77 -0.07
CA THR A 70 -0.22 -0.31 0.71
C THR A 70 -1.29 -1.14 1.43
N GLU A 71 -1.10 -2.44 1.57
CA GLU A 71 -2.00 -3.36 2.28
C GLU A 71 -2.06 -3.11 3.79
N PHE A 72 -3.16 -3.52 4.41
CA PHE A 72 -3.34 -3.45 5.85
C PHE A 72 -2.60 -4.55 6.60
N CYS A 73 -2.13 -4.24 7.82
CA CYS A 73 -1.38 -5.18 8.65
C CYS A 73 -2.22 -6.40 9.04
N CYS A 74 -3.53 -6.25 9.24
CA CYS A 74 -4.40 -7.38 9.55
C CYS A 74 -4.48 -8.40 8.41
N THR A 75 -4.33 -7.99 7.15
CA THR A 75 -4.32 -8.93 6.01
C THR A 75 -3.01 -9.72 5.92
N LEU A 76 -1.91 -9.14 6.39
CA LEU A 76 -0.59 -9.78 6.37
C LEU A 76 -0.35 -10.67 7.58
N ASN A 77 -0.70 -10.17 8.77
CA ASN A 77 -0.31 -10.77 10.05
C ASN A 77 -1.51 -11.24 10.89
N GLY A 78 -2.73 -11.06 10.41
CA GLY A 78 -3.97 -11.34 11.16
C GLY A 78 -4.35 -10.28 12.19
N VAL A 79 -3.41 -9.41 12.58
CA VAL A 79 -3.61 -8.37 13.61
C VAL A 79 -3.49 -6.97 13.01
N ASN A 80 -4.38 -6.07 13.41
CA ASN A 80 -4.35 -4.65 13.03
C ASN A 80 -3.33 -3.86 13.88
N GLY A 81 -2.07 -4.30 13.83
CA GLY A 81 -0.96 -3.66 14.54
C GLY A 81 0.33 -3.76 13.73
N CYS A 82 1.26 -2.85 13.98
CA CYS A 82 2.57 -2.90 13.35
C CYS A 82 3.31 -4.20 13.73
N PRO A 83 3.83 -4.97 12.76
CA PRO A 83 4.59 -6.18 13.06
C PRO A 83 5.92 -5.85 13.76
N PRO A 84 6.51 -6.83 14.49
CA PRO A 84 7.82 -6.67 15.10
C PRO A 84 8.88 -6.22 14.09
N GLY A 85 9.77 -5.30 14.52
CA GLY A 85 10.81 -4.73 13.64
C GLY A 85 10.32 -3.61 12.72
N THR A 86 9.09 -3.12 12.92
CA THR A 86 8.57 -1.94 12.25
C THR A 86 8.21 -0.84 13.26
N SER A 87 8.12 0.40 12.76
CA SER A 87 7.78 1.58 13.57
C SER A 87 6.83 2.47 12.80
N TYR A 88 5.96 3.20 13.52
CA TYR A 88 5.09 4.18 12.89
C TYR A 88 5.93 5.31 12.28
N GLY A 89 5.88 5.47 10.95
CA GLY A 89 6.64 6.51 10.25
C GLY A 89 5.82 7.76 9.90
N GLY A 90 4.49 7.66 10.01
CA GLY A 90 3.57 8.72 9.62
C GLY A 90 2.11 8.27 9.67
N TRP A 91 1.20 9.24 9.56
CA TRP A 91 -0.22 8.96 9.61
C TRP A 91 -1.03 10.03 8.87
N TRP A 92 -2.23 9.66 8.44
CA TRP A 92 -3.23 10.64 7.99
C TRP A 92 -4.61 10.27 8.52
N LYS A 93 -5.49 11.26 8.57
CA LYS A 93 -6.91 11.07 8.86
C LYS A 93 -7.74 11.03 7.58
N ALA A 94 -8.85 10.32 7.63
CA ALA A 94 -9.92 10.36 6.66
C ALA A 94 -11.24 10.63 7.38
N ASP A 95 -11.89 11.72 7.02
CA ASP A 95 -13.17 12.14 7.58
C ASP A 95 -14.34 11.52 6.78
N GLY A 96 -15.48 11.30 7.46
CA GLY A 96 -16.71 10.82 6.82
C GLY A 96 -16.65 9.37 6.34
N SER A 97 -15.94 8.51 7.09
CA SER A 97 -15.90 7.08 6.80
C SER A 97 -17.10 6.31 7.35
N GLY A 98 -17.72 6.78 8.44
CA GLY A 98 -18.78 6.08 9.17
C GLY A 98 -18.30 4.93 10.05
N TYR A 99 -17.06 4.44 9.88
CA TYR A 99 -16.54 3.28 10.62
C TYR A 99 -16.20 3.58 12.08
N CYS A 100 -15.88 4.83 12.38
CA CYS A 100 -15.47 5.26 13.73
C CYS A 100 -16.56 6.04 14.46
N ASP A 101 -17.73 6.19 13.84
CA ASP A 101 -18.79 7.02 14.38
C ASP A 101 -19.39 6.34 15.62
N ASN A 102 -19.24 6.98 16.78
CA ASN A 102 -19.85 6.54 18.04
C ASN A 102 -20.84 7.62 18.52
N GLY A 103 -22.00 7.69 17.85
CA GLY A 103 -23.02 8.72 18.08
C GLY A 103 -22.67 10.11 17.55
N THR A 104 -21.41 10.35 17.17
CA THR A 104 -20.94 11.55 16.48
C THR A 104 -19.99 11.16 15.34
N PRO A 105 -19.94 11.93 14.24
CA PRO A 105 -18.97 11.70 13.18
C PRO A 105 -17.54 11.78 13.69
N GLN A 106 -16.75 10.73 13.48
CA GLN A 106 -15.34 10.69 13.90
C GLN A 106 -14.41 10.38 12.73
N PRO A 107 -13.19 10.95 12.74
CA PRO A 107 -12.19 10.60 11.74
C PRO A 107 -11.70 9.17 11.93
N ARG A 108 -11.29 8.56 10.83
CA ARG A 108 -10.54 7.31 10.82
C ARG A 108 -9.08 7.61 10.52
N TYR A 109 -8.17 7.02 11.27
CA TYR A 109 -6.73 7.24 11.14
C TYR A 109 -6.06 6.06 10.46
N TYR A 110 -5.14 6.34 9.56
CA TYR A 110 -4.32 5.37 8.86
C TYR A 110 -2.86 5.63 9.23
N LEU A 111 -2.19 4.61 9.75
CA LEU A 111 -0.80 4.71 10.21
C LEU A 111 0.07 3.78 9.35
N ASP A 112 1.21 4.31 8.91
CA ASP A 112 2.19 3.56 8.12
C ASP A 112 3.20 2.86 9.04
N CYS A 113 3.28 1.53 8.95
CA CYS A 113 4.31 0.73 9.61
C CYS A 113 5.51 0.61 8.69
N ASN A 114 6.55 1.40 8.95
CA ASN A 114 7.78 1.38 8.18
C ASN A 114 8.75 0.35 8.76
N ALA A 115 9.43 -0.39 7.87
CA ALA A 115 10.46 -1.33 8.30
C ALA A 115 11.66 -0.62 8.94
N ALA A 116 12.44 -1.34 9.75
CA ALA A 116 13.76 -0.87 10.15
C ALA A 116 14.74 -0.92 8.97
N CYS A 117 15.73 -0.02 8.99
CA CYS A 117 16.79 0.03 7.97
C CYS A 117 18.01 -0.86 8.28
N ASN A 118 17.88 -1.92 9.09
CA ASN A 118 18.99 -2.80 9.49
C ASN A 118 20.33 -2.03 9.62
N ASN A 119 21.38 -2.43 8.90
CA ASN A 119 22.69 -1.77 8.91
C ASN A 119 22.92 -0.85 7.70
N CYS A 120 21.86 -0.43 7.00
CA CYS A 120 21.99 0.49 5.87
C CYS A 120 21.75 1.94 6.27
N GLY A 121 22.50 2.83 5.63
CA GLY A 121 22.16 4.25 5.61
C GLY A 121 20.89 4.51 4.81
N CYS A 122 20.25 5.64 5.10
CA CYS A 122 19.20 6.22 4.28
C CYS A 122 19.76 7.43 3.51
N GLY A 123 19.22 7.67 2.31
CA GLY A 123 19.54 8.89 1.57
C GLY A 123 18.88 10.12 2.19
N ALA A 124 18.94 11.26 1.49
CA ALA A 124 18.35 12.53 1.93
C ALA A 124 16.82 12.44 2.22
N SER A 125 16.14 11.43 1.70
CA SER A 125 14.72 11.17 1.95
C SER A 125 14.42 10.53 3.31
N GLY A 126 15.45 10.14 4.08
CA GLY A 126 15.25 9.39 5.34
C GLY A 126 14.71 7.97 5.14
N VAL A 127 14.69 7.49 3.88
CA VAL A 127 14.19 6.16 3.53
C VAL A 127 15.33 5.29 2.97
N CYS A 128 15.53 4.09 3.52
CA CYS A 128 16.47 3.12 2.96
C CYS A 128 15.81 2.22 1.89
N ALA A 129 16.65 1.59 1.06
CA ALA A 129 16.19 0.68 0.03
C ALA A 129 15.49 -0.57 0.62
N GLY A 130 14.52 -1.14 -0.10
CA GLY A 130 13.82 -2.35 0.34
C GLY A 130 14.76 -3.53 0.63
N SER A 131 15.82 -3.69 -0.17
CA SER A 131 16.89 -4.68 0.05
C SER A 131 17.57 -4.56 1.40
N CYS A 132 17.66 -3.35 1.95
CA CYS A 132 18.24 -3.09 3.26
C CYS A 132 17.32 -3.47 4.41
N SER A 133 16.02 -3.27 4.23
CA SER A 133 15.01 -3.58 5.23
C SER A 133 14.63 -5.07 5.33
N GLY A 134 15.11 -5.90 4.41
CA GLY A 134 14.68 -7.29 4.28
C GLY A 134 13.20 -7.45 3.91
N THR A 135 12.50 -6.35 3.58
CA THR A 135 11.08 -6.37 3.22
C THR A 135 10.95 -6.54 1.71
N PRO A 136 10.45 -7.68 1.22
CA PRO A 136 10.20 -7.87 -0.20
C PRO A 136 9.07 -6.95 -0.66
N CYS A 137 9.28 -6.28 -1.80
CA CYS A 137 8.22 -5.55 -2.48
C CYS A 137 7.42 -6.51 -3.36
N GLY A 138 6.09 -6.53 -3.19
CA GLY A 138 5.17 -7.28 -4.04
C GLY A 138 3.72 -7.16 -3.59
N CYS A 139 2.81 -7.87 -4.25
CA CYS A 139 1.45 -8.03 -3.73
C CYS A 139 1.47 -8.79 -2.41
N ALA A 140 0.74 -8.32 -1.41
CA ALA A 140 0.67 -8.97 -0.11
C ALA A 140 0.21 -10.43 -0.26
N ASN A 141 0.93 -11.35 0.39
CA ASN A 141 0.74 -12.81 0.29
C ASN A 141 0.78 -13.35 -1.16
N GLY A 142 1.42 -12.64 -2.09
CA GLY A 142 1.50 -13.04 -3.50
C GLY A 142 0.17 -12.99 -4.26
N SER A 143 -0.85 -12.31 -3.70
CA SER A 143 -2.21 -12.31 -4.26
C SER A 143 -2.57 -10.96 -4.88
N CYS A 144 -3.06 -10.98 -6.12
CA CYS A 144 -3.57 -9.78 -6.80
C CYS A 144 -4.80 -9.16 -6.14
N ASN A 145 -5.52 -9.94 -5.32
CA ASN A 145 -6.66 -9.46 -4.55
C ASN A 145 -6.25 -8.64 -3.32
N ASN A 146 -4.97 -8.63 -2.99
CA ASN A 146 -4.41 -7.81 -1.93
C ASN A 146 -3.62 -6.65 -2.55
N ARG A 147 -3.53 -5.54 -1.82
CA ARG A 147 -2.66 -4.41 -2.14
C ARG A 147 -1.19 -4.82 -2.05
N LYS A 148 -0.31 -3.97 -2.59
CA LYS A 148 1.14 -4.15 -2.44
C LYS A 148 1.58 -3.95 -0.99
N ALA A 149 2.66 -4.61 -0.61
CA ALA A 149 3.35 -4.47 0.68
C ALA A 149 4.85 -4.28 0.43
N GLY A 150 5.53 -3.54 1.31
CA GLY A 150 6.99 -3.39 1.24
C GLY A 150 7.55 -2.61 0.04
N CYS A 151 6.68 -1.94 -0.74
CA CYS A 151 7.08 -1.25 -1.97
C CYS A 151 7.17 0.27 -1.83
N THR A 152 6.42 0.84 -0.91
CA THR A 152 6.26 2.29 -0.82
C THR A 152 7.34 2.86 0.09
N GLY A 153 8.40 3.40 -0.51
CA GLY A 153 9.46 4.10 0.20
C GLY A 153 9.10 5.55 0.51
N PHE A 154 8.22 5.75 1.50
CA PHE A 154 7.71 7.07 1.86
C PHE A 154 7.59 7.22 3.39
N ARG A 155 7.70 8.45 3.86
CA ARG A 155 7.55 8.82 5.26
C ARG A 155 6.93 10.21 5.38
N TYR A 156 5.80 10.34 6.08
CA TYR A 156 5.23 11.65 6.39
C TYR A 156 6.02 12.41 7.46
N GLY A 157 6.71 11.70 8.35
CA GLY A 157 7.57 12.30 9.37
C GLY A 157 6.81 12.83 10.58
N GLN A 158 5.54 12.44 10.77
CA GLN A 158 4.78 12.85 11.95
C GLN A 158 5.07 11.98 13.18
N CYS A 159 5.61 10.76 12.98
CA CYS A 159 5.94 9.80 14.03
C CYS A 159 7.42 9.40 13.99
N ASN A 160 7.94 8.96 15.15
CA ASN A 160 9.30 8.47 15.33
C ASN A 160 10.37 9.40 14.72
N GLN A 161 10.20 10.72 14.81
CA GLN A 161 11.03 11.72 14.13
C GLN A 161 12.54 11.60 14.44
N ALA A 162 12.88 11.11 15.64
CA ALA A 162 14.26 10.84 16.04
C ALA A 162 14.93 9.70 15.25
N THR A 163 14.14 8.79 14.66
CA THR A 163 14.67 7.72 13.81
C THR A 163 15.05 8.32 12.45
N ALA A 164 16.34 8.47 12.19
CA ALA A 164 16.84 9.07 10.95
C ALA A 164 16.47 8.26 9.70
N CYS A 165 16.49 6.93 9.81
CA CYS A 165 16.32 6.01 8.68
C CYS A 165 15.19 5.02 8.91
N LEU A 166 14.19 5.06 8.03
CA LEU A 166 13.10 4.09 7.98
C LEU A 166 13.06 3.39 6.62
N GLY A 167 12.60 2.16 6.60
CA GLY A 167 12.43 1.36 5.39
C GLY A 167 11.11 1.67 4.69
N PRO A 168 10.79 0.90 3.63
CA PRO A 168 9.49 0.98 3.00
C PRO A 168 8.37 0.63 3.98
N ILE A 169 7.17 1.09 3.65
CA ILE A 169 5.94 0.78 4.39
C ILE A 169 5.64 -0.71 4.17
N VAL A 170 5.72 -1.50 5.24
CA VAL A 170 5.41 -2.93 5.24
C VAL A 170 3.91 -3.11 5.10
N CYS A 171 3.15 -2.42 5.95
CA CYS A 171 1.71 -2.49 6.02
C CYS A 171 1.12 -1.24 6.69
N ARG A 172 -0.20 -1.12 6.69
CA ARG A 172 -0.94 -0.02 7.33
C ARG A 172 -1.85 -0.49 8.44
N VAL A 173 -1.85 0.23 9.54
CA VAL A 173 -2.82 0.09 10.62
C VAL A 173 -3.95 1.08 10.39
N VAL A 174 -5.17 0.70 10.74
CA VAL A 174 -6.32 1.61 10.69
C VAL A 174 -7.03 1.64 12.03
N THR A 175 -7.33 2.82 12.55
CA THR A 175 -7.84 2.96 13.92
C THR A 175 -8.73 4.18 14.06
N CYS A 176 -9.60 4.15 15.07
CA CYS A 176 -10.43 5.26 15.48
C CYS A 176 -9.78 6.08 16.61
N THR A 177 -8.72 5.56 17.22
CA THR A 177 -7.94 6.26 18.24
C THR A 177 -6.91 7.18 17.57
N PRO A 178 -6.75 8.43 18.03
CA PRO A 178 -5.75 9.32 17.47
C PRO A 178 -4.32 8.75 17.57
N PRO A 179 -3.47 8.93 16.55
CA PRO A 179 -2.13 8.34 16.52
C PRO A 179 -1.21 8.74 17.68
N TRP A 180 -1.34 9.96 18.19
CA TRP A 180 -0.55 10.46 19.33
C TRP A 180 -0.96 9.85 20.67
N ASP A 181 -2.16 9.27 20.76
CA ASP A 181 -2.60 8.52 21.94
C ASP A 181 -2.14 7.05 21.87
N LEU A 182 -1.88 6.54 20.66
CA LEU A 182 -1.37 5.17 20.44
C LEU A 182 0.16 5.07 20.55
N ASP A 183 0.87 6.06 20.02
CA ASP A 183 2.34 6.17 20.10
C ASP A 183 2.72 7.62 20.42
N PRO A 184 3.35 7.90 21.57
CA PRO A 184 3.71 9.25 22.00
C PRO A 184 4.76 9.91 21.09
N THR A 185 5.40 9.18 20.19
CA THR A 185 6.31 9.75 19.19
C THR A 185 5.58 10.39 18.01
N CYS A 186 4.27 10.14 17.88
CA CYS A 186 3.42 10.75 16.87
C CYS A 186 2.97 12.15 17.30
N THR A 187 3.05 13.11 16.37
CA THR A 187 2.59 14.48 16.57
C THR A 187 1.14 14.68 16.17
N THR A 188 0.57 15.80 16.60
CA THR A 188 -0.77 16.28 16.24
C THR A 188 -0.80 17.03 14.89
N ALA A 189 0.32 17.08 14.15
CA ALA A 189 0.37 17.72 12.85
C ALA A 189 -0.49 16.94 11.84
N VAL A 190 -1.67 17.46 11.50
CA VAL A 190 -2.68 16.73 10.75
C VAL A 190 -2.32 16.60 9.26
N ARG A 191 -2.40 15.38 8.73
CA ARG A 191 -2.49 15.10 7.29
C ARG A 191 -3.86 14.51 7.01
N THR A 192 -4.49 14.91 5.91
CA THR A 192 -5.84 14.45 5.56
C THR A 192 -5.83 13.86 4.15
N ASP A 193 -6.39 12.67 4.01
CA ASP A 193 -6.70 12.07 2.72
C ASP A 193 -8.07 11.39 2.77
N ASN A 194 -9.08 12.10 2.29
CA ASN A 194 -10.45 11.61 2.29
C ASN A 194 -10.73 10.64 1.13
N ASN A 195 -9.79 10.41 0.21
CA ASN A 195 -9.96 9.39 -0.82
C ASN A 195 -9.88 7.97 -0.22
N THR A 196 -9.20 7.82 0.92
CA THR A 196 -9.06 6.53 1.59
C THR A 196 -10.21 6.20 2.53
N ARG A 197 -11.24 7.05 2.68
CA ARG A 197 -12.27 6.91 3.72
C ARG A 197 -13.00 5.55 3.71
N PHE A 198 -13.15 4.94 2.53
CA PHE A 198 -13.79 3.62 2.37
C PHE A 198 -12.79 2.48 2.21
N HIS A 199 -11.50 2.72 2.37
CA HIS A 199 -10.51 1.65 2.33
C HIS A 199 -10.69 0.76 3.56
N ASN A 200 -11.10 -0.49 3.32
CA ASN A 200 -11.40 -1.42 4.38
C ASN A 200 -11.04 -2.87 4.01
N ARG A 201 -11.05 -3.73 5.04
CA ARG A 201 -10.95 -5.20 4.93
C ARG A 201 -11.85 -5.84 5.97
N PRO A 202 -12.32 -7.08 5.73
CA PRO A 202 -13.04 -7.85 6.75
C PRO A 202 -12.28 -7.96 8.07
N CYS A 203 -10.96 -8.15 8.04
CA CYS A 203 -10.13 -8.23 9.26
C CYS A 203 -10.05 -6.94 10.09
N LEU A 204 -10.55 -5.81 9.58
CA LEU A 204 -10.67 -4.56 10.35
C LEU A 204 -12.05 -4.41 11.01
N GLN A 205 -13.00 -5.30 10.69
CA GLN A 205 -14.37 -5.28 11.23
C GLN A 205 -14.57 -6.30 12.37
N GLU A 206 -13.64 -7.24 12.53
CA GLU A 206 -13.50 -8.01 13.77
C GLU A 206 -12.76 -7.21 14.85
N ASP A 207 -12.15 -6.08 14.45
CA ASP A 207 -11.47 -5.13 15.31
C ASP A 207 -12.06 -3.70 15.14
N PRO A 208 -13.39 -3.49 15.18
CA PRO A 208 -13.98 -2.17 14.96
C PRO A 208 -13.89 -1.29 16.22
N GLY A 209 -13.10 -1.69 17.20
CA GLY A 209 -12.90 -0.97 18.45
C GLY A 209 -12.53 -1.89 19.58
N ASN A 210 -11.34 -2.49 19.55
CA ASN A 210 -10.81 -3.13 20.75
C ASN A 210 -9.74 -2.26 21.43
N PRO A 211 -10.12 -1.26 22.24
CA PRO A 211 -9.24 -0.75 23.28
C PRO A 211 -9.15 -1.69 24.49
N GLU A 212 -9.81 -2.85 24.51
CA GLU A 212 -9.86 -3.73 25.70
C GLU A 212 -8.79 -4.82 25.71
N GLY A 213 -7.89 -4.80 24.71
CA GLY A 213 -6.65 -5.55 24.77
C GLY A 213 -6.50 -6.64 23.73
N ALA A 214 -5.24 -6.92 23.39
CA ALA A 214 -4.87 -7.91 22.40
C ALA A 214 -4.00 -9.01 23.01
N LEU A 215 -4.24 -10.25 22.59
CA LEU A 215 -3.34 -11.37 22.84
C LEU A 215 -2.16 -11.26 21.85
N VAL A 216 -0.97 -11.02 22.39
CA VAL A 216 0.29 -10.83 21.66
C VAL A 216 1.01 -12.15 21.41
N ALA A 217 0.92 -13.11 22.35
CA ALA A 217 1.50 -14.43 22.17
C ALA A 217 0.83 -15.49 23.06
N VAL A 218 0.88 -16.74 22.60
CA VAL A 218 0.51 -17.93 23.38
C VAL A 218 1.73 -18.85 23.43
N GLN A 219 2.19 -19.18 24.64
CA GLN A 219 3.39 -19.98 24.86
C GLN A 219 3.04 -21.21 25.71
N LEU A 220 3.53 -22.39 25.31
CA LEU A 220 3.48 -23.59 26.14
C LEU A 220 4.56 -23.47 27.22
N ALA A 221 4.16 -23.55 28.49
CA ALA A 221 5.06 -23.54 29.64
C ALA A 221 4.95 -24.89 30.38
N PRO A 222 5.99 -25.31 31.12
CA PRO A 222 5.90 -26.51 31.94
C PRO A 222 4.74 -26.39 32.94
N GLY A 223 3.71 -27.22 32.75
CA GLY A 223 2.50 -27.20 33.58
C GLY A 223 1.32 -26.35 33.07
N GLY A 224 1.39 -25.73 31.88
CA GLY A 224 0.22 -25.02 31.33
C GLY A 224 0.48 -24.14 30.10
N VAL A 225 -0.53 -23.32 29.76
CA VAL A 225 -0.47 -22.35 28.66
C VAL A 225 -0.33 -20.94 29.24
N ARG A 226 0.66 -20.18 28.78
CA ARG A 226 0.87 -18.78 29.13
C ARG A 226 0.37 -17.89 27.99
N PHE A 227 -0.57 -17.02 28.31
CA PHE A 227 -1.05 -15.97 27.41
C PHE A 227 -0.31 -14.67 27.73
N VAL A 228 0.24 -14.02 26.71
CA VAL A 228 0.85 -12.69 26.80
C VAL A 228 -0.04 -11.76 26.00
N GLY A 229 -0.51 -10.69 26.62
CA GLY A 229 -1.32 -9.67 25.99
C GLY A 229 -1.19 -8.35 26.72
N TYR A 230 -1.80 -7.30 26.16
CA TYR A 230 -1.99 -6.02 26.85
C TYR A 230 -3.47 -5.72 26.94
N VAL A 231 -3.88 -5.01 27.98
CA VAL A 231 -5.23 -4.47 28.20
C VAL A 231 -5.03 -3.03 28.65
N LEU A 232 -5.82 -2.08 28.12
CA LEU A 232 -5.85 -0.73 28.67
C LEU A 232 -6.79 -0.73 29.87
N ALA A 233 -6.25 -0.48 31.07
CA ALA A 233 -7.06 -0.33 32.28
C ALA A 233 -7.87 0.97 32.17
N THR A 234 -9.19 0.87 32.29
CA THR A 234 -10.11 2.02 32.38
C THR A 234 -10.27 2.47 33.82
#